data_AF-A0AA39LHJ0-F1
#
_entry.id   AF-A0AA39LHJ0-F1
#
_cell.length_a   1.000
_cell.length_b   1.000
_cell.length_c   1.000
_cell.angle_alpha   90.00
_cell.angle_beta   90.00
_cell.angle_gamma   90.00
#
_symmetry.space_group_name_H-M   'P 1'
#
loop_
_entity.id
_entity.type
_entity.pdbx_description
1 polymer ?
#
loop_
_entity_poly.entity_id
_entity_poly.type
_entity_poly.pdbx_seq_one_letter_code
_entity_poly.pdbx_strand_id
1 'polypeptide(L)'
;MALSAARGVTQVMNRCEDAKSSGFLDLSNCSLMYIADAIYLVLKGHNITKCSLKNNCLKKFPKKMIDRFPGMTIFNMEGNELGEAPDELCTWISMKGINLARNKLTRFPEQLYAMKELSLLDLSGNPIGDLDVETLYTELPLLQQLIMKDLILPAATVELLKTHPKKPQNLVLSM
;
A
#
# COMPACT_ATOMS: atom_id res chain seq x y z
N MET A 1 17.74 3.43 26.42
CA MET A 1 16.83 2.52 25.69
C MET A 1 15.40 2.52 26.23
N ALA A 2 15.14 2.48 27.54
CA ALA A 2 13.76 2.50 28.08
C ALA A 2 12.99 3.81 27.80
N LEU A 3 13.65 4.97 27.93
CA LEU A 3 13.02 6.28 27.73
C LEU A 3 12.64 6.56 26.27
N SER A 4 13.41 6.04 25.31
CA SER A 4 13.13 6.18 23.87
C SER A 4 11.98 5.27 23.43
N ALA A 5 11.90 4.06 23.98
CA ALA A 5 10.78 3.15 23.74
C ALA A 5 9.46 3.73 24.30
N ALA A 6 9.49 4.31 25.50
CA ALA A 6 8.33 4.94 26.11
C ALA A 6 7.78 6.10 25.26
N ARG A 7 8.67 6.98 24.74
CA ARG A 7 8.27 8.08 23.85
C ARG A 7 7.65 7.58 22.54
N GLY A 8 8.20 6.52 21.95
CA GLY A 8 7.64 5.91 20.73
C GLY A 8 6.23 5.35 20.96
N VAL A 9 6.01 4.66 22.09
CA VAL A 9 4.68 4.13 22.45
C VAL A 9 3.69 5.27 22.66
N THR A 10 4.03 6.31 23.43
CA THR A 10 3.15 7.46 23.65
C THR A 10 2.80 8.16 22.34
N GLN A 11 3.77 8.32 21.44
CA GLN A 11 3.53 8.91 20.12
C GLN A 11 2.54 8.09 19.30
N VAL A 12 2.74 6.77 19.19
CA VAL A 12 1.82 5.88 18.47
C VAL A 12 0.40 5.96 19.04
N MET A 13 0.28 5.95 20.37
CA MET A 13 -1.03 6.05 21.02
C MET A 13 -1.74 7.38 20.72
N ASN A 14 -1.05 8.50 20.76
CA ASN A 14 -1.64 9.79 20.41
C ASN A 14 -2.15 9.80 18.96
N ARG A 15 -1.37 9.25 18.02
CA ARG A 15 -1.81 9.15 16.62
C ARG A 15 -3.00 8.22 16.43
N CYS A 16 -3.14 7.18 17.25
CA CYS A 16 -4.35 6.37 17.28
C CYS A 16 -5.56 7.17 17.79
N GLU A 17 -5.41 8.00 18.83
CA GLU A 17 -6.49 8.87 19.32
C GLU A 17 -6.93 9.87 18.24
N ASP A 18 -5.99 10.50 17.54
CA ASP A 18 -6.30 11.41 16.42
C ASP A 18 -7.05 10.68 15.29
N ALA A 19 -6.67 9.43 15.01
CA ALA A 19 -7.31 8.61 13.99
C ALA A 19 -8.78 8.29 14.31
N LYS A 20 -9.18 8.24 15.58
CA LYS A 20 -10.57 7.95 15.99
C LYS A 20 -11.57 8.99 15.48
N SER A 21 -11.14 10.25 15.38
CA SER A 21 -11.97 11.37 14.92
C SER A 21 -11.77 11.66 13.44
N SER A 22 -10.54 11.54 12.95
CA SER A 22 -10.20 11.88 11.55
C SER A 22 -10.44 10.76 10.54
N GLY A 23 -10.51 9.50 11.00
CA GLY A 23 -10.52 8.32 10.13
C GLY A 23 -9.21 8.07 9.39
N PHE A 24 -8.13 8.79 9.73
CA PHE A 24 -6.80 8.65 9.17
C PHE A 24 -5.79 8.21 10.25
N LEU A 25 -5.25 7.00 10.08
CA LEU A 25 -4.21 6.45 10.94
C LEU A 25 -2.82 6.68 10.33
N ASP A 26 -2.05 7.61 10.90
CA ASP A 26 -0.65 7.82 10.48
C ASP A 26 0.32 7.16 11.48
N LEU A 27 0.93 6.05 11.11
CA LEU A 27 1.99 5.38 11.87
C LEU A 27 3.34 5.45 11.14
N SER A 28 3.56 6.49 10.34
CA SER A 28 4.79 6.67 9.58
C SER A 28 5.98 6.98 10.48
N ASN A 29 7.16 6.47 10.11
CA ASN A 29 8.44 6.71 10.79
C ASN A 29 8.43 6.30 12.28
N CYS A 30 7.76 5.20 12.60
CA CYS A 30 7.64 4.68 13.96
C CYS A 30 8.60 3.49 14.24
N SER A 31 9.49 3.17 13.29
CA SER A 31 10.42 2.03 13.35
C SER A 31 9.71 0.70 13.64
N LEU A 32 8.48 0.54 13.12
CA LEU A 32 7.64 -0.62 13.39
C LEU A 32 8.14 -1.84 12.61
N MET A 33 8.34 -2.96 13.30
CA MET A 33 8.61 -4.26 12.68
C MET A 33 7.32 -5.07 12.44
N TYR A 34 6.28 -4.78 13.21
CA TYR A 34 4.92 -5.30 13.08
C TYR A 34 3.93 -4.32 13.72
N ILE A 35 2.63 -4.48 13.43
CA ILE A 35 1.56 -3.70 14.06
C ILE A 35 1.05 -4.46 15.28
N ALA A 36 1.20 -3.86 16.46
CA ALA A 36 0.81 -4.46 17.73
C ALA A 36 -0.72 -4.54 17.89
N ASP A 37 -1.20 -5.57 18.58
CA ASP A 37 -2.64 -5.81 18.72
C ASP A 37 -3.39 -4.70 19.48
N ALA A 38 -2.68 -3.99 20.35
CA ALA A 38 -3.20 -2.83 21.07
C ALA A 38 -3.74 -1.74 20.11
N ILE A 39 -3.13 -1.55 18.94
CA ILE A 39 -3.59 -0.56 17.94
C ILE A 39 -5.01 -0.92 17.46
N TYR A 40 -5.26 -2.20 17.16
CA TYR A 40 -6.58 -2.65 16.74
C TYR A 40 -7.63 -2.55 17.86
N LEU A 41 -7.20 -2.76 19.11
CA LEU A 41 -8.09 -2.64 20.27
C LEU A 41 -8.50 -1.19 20.51
N VAL A 42 -7.55 -0.25 20.42
CA VAL A 42 -7.78 1.18 20.62
C VAL A 42 -8.70 1.75 19.53
N LEU A 43 -8.54 1.29 18.29
CA LEU A 43 -9.32 1.76 17.14
C LEU A 43 -10.62 0.98 16.93
N LYS A 44 -10.95 0.03 17.82
CA LYS A 44 -12.16 -0.79 17.69
C LYS A 44 -13.40 0.11 17.71
N GLY A 45 -14.26 -0.06 16.70
CA GLY A 45 -15.51 0.71 16.56
C GLY A 45 -15.34 2.07 15.88
N HIS A 46 -14.12 2.43 15.46
CA HIS A 46 -13.87 3.64 14.69
C HIS A 46 -13.68 3.32 13.21
N ASN A 47 -14.17 4.21 12.34
CA ASN A 47 -14.08 4.03 10.90
C ASN A 47 -12.76 4.59 10.35
N ILE A 48 -11.76 3.72 10.18
CA ILE A 48 -10.50 4.09 9.54
C ILE A 48 -10.62 3.86 8.04
N THR A 49 -10.48 4.95 7.28
CA THR A 49 -10.59 4.96 5.81
C THR A 49 -9.26 5.26 5.13
N LYS A 50 -8.27 5.75 5.89
CA LYS A 50 -6.93 6.06 5.39
C LYS A 50 -5.89 5.57 6.39
N CYS A 51 -4.81 4.97 5.92
CA CYS A 51 -3.72 4.57 6.78
C CYS A 51 -2.36 4.74 6.09
N SER A 52 -1.38 5.27 6.83
CA SER A 52 0.01 5.34 6.40
C SER A 52 0.92 4.64 7.39
N LEU A 53 1.72 3.70 6.89
CA LEU A 53 2.78 2.97 7.59
C LEU A 53 4.14 3.30 6.96
N LYS A 54 4.27 4.47 6.35
CA LYS A 54 5.43 4.85 5.56
C LYS A 54 6.71 4.82 6.41
N ASN A 55 7.83 4.39 5.82
CA ASN A 55 9.15 4.39 6.45
C ASN A 55 9.17 3.64 7.78
N ASN A 56 8.84 2.35 7.75
CA ASN A 56 8.96 1.43 8.88
C ASN A 56 9.82 0.22 8.45
N CYS A 57 9.88 -0.82 9.27
CA CYS A 57 10.66 -2.05 9.02
C CYS A 57 9.72 -3.26 8.85
N LEU A 58 8.54 -3.05 8.25
CA LEU A 58 7.55 -4.10 8.09
C LEU A 58 7.98 -5.07 6.99
N LYS A 59 8.27 -6.32 7.37
CA LYS A 59 8.60 -7.41 6.43
C LYS A 59 7.38 -8.14 5.89
N LYS A 60 6.27 -8.06 6.62
CA LYS A 60 5.00 -8.73 6.29
C LYS A 60 3.88 -7.71 6.24
N PHE A 61 2.91 -7.97 5.38
CA PHE A 61 1.71 -7.16 5.33
C PHE A 61 0.90 -7.36 6.62
N PRO A 62 0.39 -6.28 7.24
CA PRO A 62 -0.42 -6.37 8.45
C PRO A 62 -1.86 -6.81 8.14
N LYS A 63 -2.04 -8.09 7.80
CA LYS A 63 -3.32 -8.64 7.32
C LYS A 63 -4.52 -8.37 8.23
N LYS A 64 -4.32 -8.27 9.55
CA LYS A 64 -5.38 -7.90 10.50
C LYS A 64 -6.01 -6.53 10.20
N MET A 65 -5.30 -5.60 9.55
CA MET A 65 -5.90 -4.33 9.13
C MET A 65 -6.96 -4.50 8.05
N ILE A 66 -6.86 -5.54 7.22
CA ILE A 66 -7.82 -5.81 6.16
C ILE A 66 -9.18 -6.13 6.80
N ASP A 67 -9.18 -7.05 7.77
CA ASP A 67 -10.40 -7.44 8.51
C ASP A 67 -10.95 -6.31 9.39
N ARG A 68 -10.06 -5.50 9.99
CA ARG A 68 -10.46 -4.47 10.96
C ARG A 68 -10.97 -3.19 10.30
N PHE A 69 -10.48 -2.88 9.10
CA PHE A 69 -10.78 -1.64 8.40
C PHE A 69 -11.24 -1.94 6.96
N PRO A 70 -12.40 -2.60 6.78
CA PRO A 70 -12.87 -2.99 5.45
C PRO A 70 -13.21 -1.80 4.55
N GLY A 71 -13.49 -0.63 5.13
CA GLY A 71 -13.76 0.63 4.42
C GLY A 71 -12.51 1.42 4.02
N MET A 72 -11.32 0.81 4.04
CA MET A 72 -10.07 1.49 3.67
C MET A 72 -10.12 1.96 2.21
N THR A 73 -9.75 3.23 2.00
CA THR A 73 -9.74 3.89 0.69
C THR A 73 -8.33 4.31 0.26
N ILE A 74 -7.45 4.62 1.22
CA ILE A 74 -6.05 4.98 0.94
C ILE A 74 -5.14 4.20 1.86
N PHE A 75 -4.15 3.54 1.30
CA PHE A 75 -3.18 2.76 2.06
C PHE A 75 -1.76 3.00 1.57
N ASN A 76 -0.88 3.42 2.47
CA ASN A 76 0.51 3.71 2.15
C ASN A 76 1.46 2.88 3.02
N MET A 77 2.21 1.97 2.40
CA MET A 77 3.31 1.20 3.00
C MET A 77 4.66 1.50 2.36
N GLU A 78 4.84 2.69 1.78
CA GLU A 78 6.11 3.12 1.17
C GLU A 78 7.28 2.94 2.14
N GLY A 79 8.43 2.47 1.65
CA GLY A 79 9.67 2.45 2.44
C GLY A 79 9.62 1.43 3.58
N ASN A 80 9.22 0.21 3.26
CA ASN A 80 9.24 -0.94 4.16
C ASN A 80 10.07 -2.09 3.53
N GLU A 81 9.99 -3.29 4.10
CA GLU A 81 10.71 -4.47 3.64
C GLU A 81 9.74 -5.55 3.11
N LEU A 82 8.59 -5.13 2.57
CA LEU A 82 7.51 -6.03 2.16
C LEU A 82 7.93 -6.88 0.95
N GLY A 83 7.95 -8.19 1.11
CA GLY A 83 8.27 -9.14 0.03
C GLY A 83 7.06 -9.58 -0.81
N GLU A 84 5.88 -9.59 -0.21
CA GLU A 84 4.63 -10.03 -0.86
C GLU A 84 3.42 -9.30 -0.26
N ALA A 85 2.35 -9.19 -1.05
CA ALA A 85 1.03 -8.79 -0.57
C ALA A 85 0.23 -10.04 -0.16
N PRO A 86 -0.72 -9.94 0.80
CA PRO A 86 -1.52 -11.08 1.24
C PRO A 86 -2.69 -11.33 0.29
N ASP A 87 -3.17 -12.58 0.23
CA ASP A 87 -4.31 -12.96 -0.62
C ASP A 87 -5.58 -12.19 -0.27
N GLU A 88 -5.79 -11.89 1.01
CA GLU A 88 -6.97 -11.18 1.49
C GLU A 88 -6.98 -9.69 1.07
N LEU A 89 -5.90 -9.18 0.47
CA LEU A 89 -5.83 -7.79 0.01
C LEU A 89 -6.96 -7.46 -0.98
N CYS A 90 -7.42 -8.45 -1.75
CA CYS A 90 -8.55 -8.32 -2.69
C CYS A 90 -9.88 -7.91 -2.03
N THR A 91 -10.02 -8.04 -0.70
CA THR A 91 -11.26 -7.72 0.02
C THR A 91 -11.46 -6.23 0.29
N TRP A 92 -10.44 -5.40 0.10
CA TRP A 92 -10.55 -3.94 0.15
C TRP A 92 -11.20 -3.36 -1.13
N ILE A 93 -12.48 -3.65 -1.31
CA ILE A 93 -13.24 -3.26 -2.51
C ILE A 93 -13.41 -1.74 -2.69
N SER A 94 -13.25 -0.96 -1.61
CA SER A 94 -13.35 0.52 -1.63
C SER A 94 -12.01 1.23 -1.82
N MET A 95 -10.93 0.48 -2.07
CA MET A 95 -9.58 1.02 -2.20
C MET A 95 -9.46 1.92 -3.43
N LYS A 96 -9.02 3.17 -3.22
CA LYS A 96 -8.82 4.18 -4.27
C LYS A 96 -7.36 4.48 -4.51
N GLY A 97 -6.50 4.33 -3.50
CA GLY A 97 -5.08 4.64 -3.61
C GLY A 97 -4.21 3.69 -2.80
N ILE A 98 -3.22 3.09 -3.46
CA ILE A 98 -2.20 2.24 -2.83
C ILE A 98 -0.82 2.76 -3.18
N ASN A 99 0.01 2.91 -2.15
CA ASN A 99 1.44 3.13 -2.32
C ASN A 99 2.22 2.00 -1.64
N LEU A 100 2.90 1.19 -2.44
CA LEU A 100 3.80 0.12 -2.02
C LEU A 100 5.24 0.38 -2.48
N ALA A 101 5.58 1.62 -2.85
CA ALA A 101 6.89 1.96 -3.36
C ALA A 101 8.00 1.68 -2.33
N ARG A 102 9.23 1.46 -2.79
CA ARG A 102 10.42 1.23 -1.97
C ARG A 102 10.23 0.07 -0.99
N ASN A 103 9.78 -1.07 -1.51
CA ASN A 103 9.65 -2.33 -0.79
C ASN A 103 10.56 -3.40 -1.43
N LYS A 104 10.26 -4.68 -1.22
CA LYS A 104 11.00 -5.83 -1.75
C LYS A 104 10.11 -6.77 -2.59
N LEU A 105 9.03 -6.23 -3.17
CA LEU A 105 8.11 -7.00 -4.01
C LEU A 105 8.83 -7.48 -5.27
N THR A 106 8.93 -8.78 -5.47
CA THR A 106 9.58 -9.38 -6.66
C THR A 106 8.61 -9.64 -7.80
N ARG A 107 7.31 -9.62 -7.51
CA ARG A 107 6.21 -9.83 -8.46
C ARG A 107 5.15 -8.78 -8.27
N PHE A 108 4.39 -8.51 -9.33
CA PHE A 108 3.17 -7.73 -9.20
C PHE A 108 2.17 -8.46 -8.28
N PRO A 109 1.55 -7.79 -7.30
CA PRO A 109 0.54 -8.39 -6.44
C PRO A 109 -0.80 -8.50 -7.19
N GLU A 110 -1.07 -9.67 -7.77
CA GLU A 110 -2.25 -9.95 -8.59
C GLU A 110 -3.58 -9.69 -7.86
N GLN A 111 -3.59 -9.74 -6.53
CA GLN A 111 -4.75 -9.40 -5.70
C GLN A 111 -5.25 -7.96 -5.95
N LEU A 112 -4.38 -7.06 -6.43
CA LEU A 112 -4.77 -5.71 -6.81
C LEU A 112 -5.79 -5.69 -7.95
N TYR A 113 -5.78 -6.68 -8.86
CA TYR A 113 -6.72 -6.74 -9.98
C TYR A 113 -8.19 -6.80 -9.54
N ALA A 114 -8.47 -7.25 -8.31
CA ALA A 114 -9.82 -7.24 -7.75
C ALA A 114 -10.32 -5.84 -7.33
N MET A 115 -9.43 -4.85 -7.19
CA MET A 115 -9.76 -3.52 -6.67
C MET A 115 -10.25 -2.58 -7.77
N LYS A 116 -11.52 -2.73 -8.15
CA LYS A 116 -12.11 -1.98 -9.28
C LYS A 116 -12.18 -0.47 -9.09
N GLU A 117 -12.13 -0.01 -7.83
CA GLU A 117 -12.14 1.40 -7.45
C GLU A 117 -10.73 2.03 -7.42
N LEU A 118 -9.67 1.24 -7.68
CA LEU A 118 -8.29 1.71 -7.54
C LEU A 118 -7.96 2.75 -8.63
N SER A 119 -7.66 3.96 -8.19
CA SER A 119 -7.37 5.12 -9.04
C SER A 119 -5.89 5.52 -9.05
N LEU A 120 -5.17 5.21 -7.97
CA LEU A 120 -3.75 5.50 -7.79
C LEU A 120 -3.00 4.27 -7.32
N LEU A 121 -1.95 3.90 -8.05
CA LEU A 121 -1.03 2.84 -7.68
C LEU A 121 0.42 3.29 -7.86
N ASP A 122 1.21 3.18 -6.79
CA ASP A 122 2.67 3.37 -6.84
C ASP A 122 3.38 2.09 -6.38
N LEU A 123 4.18 1.52 -7.28
CA LEU A 123 5.00 0.32 -7.04
C LEU A 123 6.50 0.62 -7.15
N SER A 124 6.89 1.88 -7.28
CA SER A 124 8.26 2.29 -7.63
C SER A 124 9.33 1.72 -6.69
N GLY A 125 10.53 1.44 -7.19
CA GLY A 125 11.65 0.97 -6.37
C GLY A 125 11.41 -0.41 -5.73
N ASN A 126 10.63 -1.26 -6.40
CA ASN A 126 10.51 -2.67 -6.09
C ASN A 126 11.21 -3.51 -7.17
N PRO A 127 11.81 -4.66 -6.84
CA PRO A 127 12.42 -5.57 -7.81
C PRO A 127 11.37 -6.39 -8.60
N ILE A 128 10.30 -5.75 -9.09
CA ILE A 128 9.28 -6.40 -9.92
C ILE A 128 9.82 -6.57 -11.33
N GLY A 129 9.95 -7.82 -11.77
CA GLY A 129 10.50 -8.17 -13.09
C GLY A 129 9.47 -8.61 -14.11
N ASP A 130 8.21 -8.76 -13.72
CA ASP A 130 7.16 -9.12 -14.66
C ASP A 130 5.80 -8.64 -14.14
N LEU A 131 4.91 -8.32 -15.08
CA LEU A 131 3.50 -8.04 -14.84
C LEU A 131 2.72 -8.20 -16.16
N ASP A 132 1.46 -8.62 -16.05
CA ASP A 132 0.56 -8.71 -17.19
C ASP A 132 -0.12 -7.35 -17.43
N VAL A 133 0.33 -6.66 -18.49
CA VAL A 133 -0.14 -5.31 -18.83
C VAL A 133 -1.60 -5.32 -19.29
N GLU A 134 -2.02 -6.35 -20.03
CA GLU A 134 -3.40 -6.46 -20.52
C GLU A 134 -4.35 -6.64 -19.35
N THR A 135 -4.03 -7.59 -18.46
CA THR A 135 -4.80 -7.83 -17.24
C THR A 135 -4.81 -6.58 -16.35
N LEU A 136 -3.67 -5.92 -16.15
CA LEU A 136 -3.60 -4.70 -15.34
C LEU A 136 -4.57 -3.61 -15.81
N TYR A 137 -4.60 -3.31 -17.11
CA TYR A 137 -5.43 -2.24 -17.64
C TYR A 137 -6.88 -2.64 -17.89
N THR A 138 -7.16 -3.93 -18.08
CA THR A 138 -8.54 -4.42 -18.19
C THR A 138 -9.21 -4.57 -16.83
N GLU A 139 -8.47 -5.03 -15.81
CA GLU A 139 -9.02 -5.27 -14.48
C GLU A 139 -9.05 -4.03 -13.59
N LEU A 140 -8.26 -2.98 -13.90
CA LEU A 140 -8.26 -1.69 -13.19
C LEU A 140 -8.79 -0.55 -14.07
N PRO A 141 -10.09 -0.54 -14.41
CA PRO A 141 -10.65 0.41 -15.39
C PRO A 141 -10.66 1.87 -14.89
N LEU A 142 -10.58 2.09 -13.57
CA LEU A 142 -10.57 3.41 -12.96
C LEU A 142 -9.17 3.93 -12.64
N LEU A 143 -8.11 3.19 -13.03
CA LEU A 143 -6.74 3.60 -12.75
C LEU A 143 -6.40 4.88 -13.52
N GLN A 144 -6.17 5.96 -12.79
CA GLN A 144 -5.83 7.27 -13.35
C GLN A 144 -4.33 7.54 -13.26
N GLN A 145 -3.69 7.07 -12.20
CA GLN A 145 -2.28 7.28 -11.93
C GLN A 145 -1.58 5.96 -11.62
N LEU A 146 -0.56 5.67 -12.42
CA LEU A 146 0.29 4.50 -12.25
C LEU A 146 1.75 4.94 -12.25
N ILE A 147 2.44 4.70 -11.14
CA ILE A 147 3.85 5.05 -10.97
C ILE A 147 4.64 3.75 -10.80
N MET A 148 5.55 3.52 -11.74
CA MET A 148 6.39 2.32 -11.81
C MET A 148 7.81 2.74 -12.21
N LYS A 149 8.45 3.48 -11.31
CA LYS A 149 9.85 3.89 -11.43
C LYS A 149 10.77 2.84 -10.84
N ASP A 150 11.96 2.68 -11.42
CA ASP A 150 13.05 1.89 -10.83
C ASP A 150 12.61 0.44 -10.54
N LEU A 151 11.85 -0.14 -11.48
CA LEU A 151 11.50 -1.56 -11.52
C LEU A 151 12.47 -2.31 -12.44
N ILE A 152 12.48 -3.64 -12.38
CA ILE A 152 13.34 -4.49 -13.22
C ILE A 152 12.58 -5.11 -14.40
N LEU A 153 11.61 -4.37 -14.95
CA LEU A 153 10.75 -4.83 -16.05
C LEU A 153 11.54 -4.94 -17.38
N PRO A 154 11.27 -5.96 -18.21
CA PRO A 154 11.79 -6.05 -19.57
C PRO A 154 11.39 -4.85 -20.42
N ALA A 155 12.24 -4.48 -21.37
CA ALA A 155 11.97 -3.37 -22.31
C ALA A 155 10.65 -3.55 -23.07
N ALA A 156 10.31 -4.79 -23.44
CA ALA A 156 9.05 -5.12 -24.12
C ALA A 156 7.83 -4.81 -23.24
N THR A 157 7.88 -5.14 -21.94
CA THR A 157 6.82 -4.83 -20.98
C THR A 157 6.66 -3.32 -20.80
N VAL A 158 7.78 -2.60 -20.70
CA VAL A 158 7.80 -1.13 -20.59
C VAL A 158 7.24 -0.45 -21.84
N GLU A 159 7.53 -0.98 -23.03
CA GLU A 159 6.96 -0.49 -24.28
C GLU A 159 5.44 -0.73 -24.33
N LEU A 160 4.99 -1.93 -23.97
CA LEU A 160 3.57 -2.28 -23.92
C LEU A 160 2.80 -1.36 -22.96
N LEU A 161 3.34 -1.09 -21.77
CA LEU A 161 2.75 -0.14 -20.82
C LEU A 161 2.53 1.25 -21.42
N LYS A 162 3.45 1.72 -22.27
CA LYS A 162 3.39 3.06 -22.88
C LYS A 162 2.44 3.15 -24.07
N THR A 163 2.32 2.07 -24.83
CA THR A 163 1.59 2.04 -26.11
C THR A 163 0.17 1.50 -25.99
N HIS A 164 -0.16 0.82 -24.88
CA HIS A 164 -1.48 0.23 -24.68
C HIS A 164 -2.62 1.27 -24.75
N PRO A 165 -3.73 0.99 -25.45
CA PRO A 165 -4.83 1.95 -25.63
C PRO A 165 -5.56 2.29 -24.33
N LYS A 166 -5.59 1.35 -23.37
CA LYS A 166 -6.22 1.54 -22.04
C LYS A 166 -5.27 2.08 -20.97
N LYS A 167 -4.09 2.61 -21.34
CA LYS A 167 -3.14 3.12 -20.36
C LYS A 167 -3.77 4.26 -19.51
N PRO A 168 -3.38 4.38 -18.23
CA PRO A 168 -3.87 5.44 -17.36
C PRO A 168 -3.40 6.82 -17.84
N GLN A 169 -4.16 7.85 -17.48
CA GLN A 169 -3.87 9.24 -17.86
C GLN A 169 -2.48 9.70 -17.39
N ASN A 170 -2.11 9.32 -16.16
CA ASN A 170 -0.86 9.70 -15.53
C ASN A 170 0.03 8.46 -15.31
N LEU A 171 0.60 7.96 -16.40
CA LEU A 171 1.61 6.91 -16.37
C LEU A 171 3.01 7.51 -16.18
N VAL A 172 3.70 7.11 -15.12
CA VAL A 172 5.06 7.55 -14.83
C VAL A 172 5.99 6.35 -14.74
N LEU A 173 6.94 6.28 -15.67
CA LEU A 173 7.93 5.20 -15.79
C LEU A 173 9.34 5.79 -15.77
N SER A 174 10.24 5.15 -15.03
CA SER A 174 11.70 5.29 -15.20
C SER A 174 12.33 3.92 -15.09
N MET A 175 13.41 3.70 -15.85
CA MET A 175 14.22 2.50 -15.79
C MET A 175 15.49 2.78 -15.02
#